data_AF-A0A3M3XTP8-F1
#
_entry.id   AF-A0A3M3XTP8-F1
#
_cell.length_a   1.000
_cell.length_b   1.000
_cell.length_c   1.000
_cell.angle_alpha   90.00
_cell.angle_beta   90.00
_cell.angle_gamma   90.00
#
_symmetry.space_group_name_H-M   'P 1'
#
loop_
_entity.id
_entity.type
_entity.pdbx_description
1 polymer ?
#
loop_
_entity_poly.entity_id
_entity_poly.type
_entity_poly.pdbx_seq_one_letter_code
_entity_poly.pdbx_strand_id
1 'polypeptide(L)'
;MADRRLSSTLIGVFVSMAVISTVLSWTSTALIPTEITLFLWAVAAFAAVPALQINVVTFGKAAPNLVSTLNIGAFNVGNALGAWVGGSVIAHGLGLTSVPLAAATLAVLALLITLITFRQTGNPDLAPATH
;
A
#
# COMPACT_ATOMS: atom_id res chain seq x y z
N MET A 1 -1.71 8.05 -21.38
CA MET A 1 -2.96 8.15 -20.58
C MET A 1 -3.09 7.07 -19.50
N ALA A 2 -2.37 5.93 -19.59
CA ALA A 2 -2.38 4.90 -18.56
C ALA A 2 -1.78 5.36 -17.21
N ASP A 3 -0.65 6.10 -17.23
CA ASP A 3 0.07 6.49 -16.00
C ASP A 3 -0.71 7.41 -15.07
N ARG A 4 -1.56 8.29 -15.62
CA ARG A 4 -2.36 9.22 -14.81
C ARG A 4 -3.48 8.51 -14.07
N ARG A 5 -4.09 7.48 -14.67
CA ARG A 5 -5.12 6.67 -13.99
C ARG A 5 -4.48 5.77 -12.94
N LEU A 6 -3.32 5.20 -13.26
CA LEU A 6 -2.56 4.38 -12.33
C LEU A 6 -2.14 5.15 -11.08
N SER A 7 -1.50 6.31 -11.26
CA SER A 7 -1.09 7.18 -10.14
C SER A 7 -2.26 7.61 -9.26
N SER A 8 -3.38 8.04 -9.84
CA SER A 8 -4.59 8.37 -9.07
C SER A 8 -5.15 7.18 -8.29
N THR A 9 -5.15 5.98 -8.87
CA THR A 9 -5.61 4.76 -8.18
C THR A 9 -4.72 4.41 -6.98
N LEU A 10 -3.40 4.41 -7.15
CA LEU A 10 -2.46 4.09 -6.06
C LEU A 10 -2.54 5.12 -4.93
N ILE A 11 -2.61 6.41 -5.28
CA ILE A 11 -2.79 7.49 -4.30
C ILE A 11 -4.10 7.28 -3.52
N GLY A 12 -5.22 7.01 -4.21
CA GLY A 12 -6.50 6.75 -3.56
C GLY A 12 -6.48 5.54 -2.63
N VAL A 13 -5.84 4.45 -3.04
CA VAL A 13 -5.66 3.24 -2.23
C VAL A 13 -4.86 3.55 -0.96
N PHE A 14 -3.70 4.20 -1.07
CA PHE A 14 -2.86 4.48 0.11
C PHE A 14 -3.48 5.52 1.05
N VAL A 15 -4.16 6.54 0.52
CA VAL A 15 -4.93 7.50 1.34
C VAL A 15 -6.05 6.79 2.07
N SER A 16 -6.84 5.96 1.40
CA SER A 16 -7.93 5.21 2.05
C SER A 16 -7.42 4.27 3.13
N MET A 17 -6.32 3.55 2.89
CA MET A 17 -5.67 2.71 3.90
C MET A 17 -5.18 3.53 5.09
N ALA A 18 -4.47 4.63 4.87
CA ALA A 18 -4.00 5.48 5.96
C ALA A 18 -5.19 5.97 6.82
N VAL A 19 -6.24 6.49 6.20
CA VAL A 19 -7.42 7.00 6.91
C VAL A 19 -8.13 5.89 7.68
N ILE A 20 -8.51 4.79 7.00
CA ILE A 20 -9.30 3.72 7.63
C ILE A 20 -8.51 3.04 8.75
N SER A 21 -7.20 2.77 8.55
CA SER A 21 -6.37 2.17 9.60
C SER A 21 -6.18 3.12 10.79
N THR A 22 -6.11 4.43 10.56
CA THR A 22 -6.07 5.39 11.68
C THR A 22 -7.42 5.39 12.42
N VAL A 23 -8.54 5.45 11.70
CA VAL A 23 -9.90 5.37 12.30
C VAL A 23 -10.08 4.08 13.10
N LEU A 24 -9.60 2.94 12.59
CA LEU A 24 -9.65 1.65 13.26
C LEU A 24 -8.97 1.65 14.63
N SER A 25 -7.89 2.42 14.80
CA SER A 25 -7.23 2.56 16.11
C SER A 25 -8.18 3.11 17.16
N TRP A 26 -8.99 4.11 16.82
CA TRP A 26 -9.97 4.68 17.77
C TRP A 26 -11.22 3.84 17.92
N THR A 27 -11.73 3.23 16.85
CA THR A 27 -12.93 2.40 16.94
C THR A 27 -12.71 1.07 17.65
N SER A 28 -11.44 0.60 17.72
CA SER A 28 -11.03 -0.63 18.40
C SER A 28 -11.43 -0.73 19.88
N THR A 29 -11.85 0.37 20.51
CA THR A 29 -12.33 0.40 21.89
C THR A 29 -13.74 -0.15 22.08
N ALA A 30 -14.52 -0.32 21.00
CA ALA A 30 -15.89 -0.80 21.06
C ALA A 30 -16.19 -1.77 19.91
N LEU A 31 -16.93 -2.85 20.20
CA LEU A 31 -17.17 -3.95 19.26
C LEU A 31 -17.84 -3.49 17.96
N ILE A 32 -18.98 -2.80 18.03
CA ILE A 32 -19.76 -2.41 16.84
C ILE A 32 -18.96 -1.45 15.92
N PRO A 33 -18.36 -0.35 16.43
CA PRO A 33 -17.51 0.48 15.60
C PRO A 33 -16.33 -0.28 14.98
N THR A 34 -15.70 -1.18 15.73
CA THR A 34 -14.57 -2.00 15.25
C THR A 34 -14.99 -2.83 14.05
N GLU A 35 -16.09 -3.57 14.14
CA GLU A 35 -16.57 -4.45 13.06
C GLU A 35 -16.85 -3.66 11.77
N ILE A 36 -17.50 -2.50 11.89
CA ILE A 36 -17.78 -1.63 10.73
C ILE A 36 -16.47 -1.16 10.10
N THR A 37 -15.53 -0.68 10.90
CA THR A 37 -14.24 -0.20 10.37
C THR A 37 -13.36 -1.32 9.81
N LEU A 38 -13.39 -2.51 10.39
CA LEU A 38 -12.70 -3.68 9.86
C LEU A 38 -13.29 -4.12 8.53
N PHE A 39 -14.61 -4.06 8.37
CA PHE A 39 -15.27 -4.33 7.10
C PHE A 39 -14.82 -3.34 6.02
N LEU A 40 -14.83 -2.03 6.33
CA LEU A 40 -14.36 -1.01 5.39
C LEU A 40 -12.87 -1.18 5.06
N TRP A 41 -12.06 -1.52 6.06
CA TRP A 41 -10.65 -1.82 5.88
C TRP A 41 -10.45 -3.01 4.95
N ALA A 42 -11.20 -4.10 5.16
CA ALA A 42 -11.13 -5.28 4.30
C ALA A 42 -11.53 -4.96 2.86
N VAL A 43 -12.62 -4.22 2.64
CA VAL A 43 -13.05 -3.80 1.30
C VAL A 43 -11.94 -3.02 0.58
N ALA A 44 -11.34 -2.04 1.26
CA ALA A 44 -10.28 -1.23 0.67
C ALA A 44 -8.99 -2.04 0.44
N ALA A 45 -8.62 -2.94 1.35
CA ALA A 45 -7.46 -3.82 1.20
C ALA A 45 -7.64 -4.80 0.02
N PHE A 46 -8.82 -5.41 -0.11
CA PHE A 46 -9.13 -6.30 -1.23
C PHE A 46 -9.17 -5.56 -2.57
N ALA A 47 -9.68 -4.33 -2.61
CA ALA A 47 -9.67 -3.52 -3.83
C ALA A 47 -8.24 -3.14 -4.27
N ALA A 48 -7.30 -3.00 -3.32
CA ALA A 48 -5.92 -2.68 -3.60
C ALA A 48 -5.15 -3.81 -4.33
N VAL A 49 -5.44 -5.07 -4.00
CA VAL A 49 -4.72 -6.24 -4.53
C VAL A 49 -4.75 -6.33 -6.07
N PRO A 50 -5.92 -6.40 -6.74
CA PRO A 50 -5.98 -6.49 -8.19
C PRO A 50 -5.47 -5.21 -8.86
N ALA A 51 -5.66 -4.04 -8.22
CA ALA A 51 -5.12 -2.78 -8.71
C ALA A 51 -3.59 -2.87 -8.80
N LEU A 52 -2.87 -3.24 -7.74
CA LEU A 52 -1.41 -3.35 -7.80
C LEU A 52 -0.96 -4.45 -8.77
N GLN A 53 -1.60 -5.62 -8.74
CA GLN A 53 -1.19 -6.79 -9.53
C GLN A 53 -1.28 -6.55 -11.05
N ILE A 54 -2.37 -5.94 -11.53
CA ILE A 54 -2.54 -5.64 -12.96
C ILE A 54 -1.52 -4.59 -13.42
N ASN A 55 -1.22 -3.60 -12.56
CA ASN A 55 -0.29 -2.54 -12.91
C ASN A 55 1.14 -3.06 -13.11
N VAL A 56 1.64 -3.92 -12.22
CA VAL A 56 2.99 -4.50 -12.34
C VAL A 56 3.14 -5.30 -13.64
N VAL A 57 2.17 -6.16 -13.97
CA VAL A 57 2.18 -7.00 -15.18
C VAL A 57 2.16 -6.17 -16.47
N THR A 58 1.54 -4.99 -16.48
CA THR A 58 1.40 -4.14 -17.67
C THR A 58 2.75 -3.54 -18.13
N PHE A 59 3.72 -3.34 -17.22
CA PHE A 59 5.05 -2.82 -17.55
C PHE A 59 5.99 -3.87 -18.14
N GLY A 60 5.65 -5.17 -18.03
CA GLY A 60 6.51 -6.30 -18.38
C GLY A 60 6.22 -6.96 -19.72
N LYS A 61 5.85 -6.21 -20.78
CA LYS A 61 5.47 -6.82 -22.07
C LYS A 61 6.54 -7.76 -22.66
N ALA A 62 7.81 -7.52 -22.36
CA ALA A 62 8.93 -8.35 -22.82
C ALA A 62 9.20 -9.59 -21.94
N ALA A 63 8.74 -9.61 -20.67
CA ALA A 63 9.00 -10.71 -19.73
C ALA A 63 7.87 -10.90 -18.69
N PRO A 64 6.67 -11.34 -19.10
CA PRO A 64 5.49 -11.41 -18.22
C PRO A 64 5.67 -12.35 -17.02
N ASN A 65 6.33 -13.50 -17.23
CA ASN A 65 6.56 -14.49 -16.18
C ASN A 65 7.48 -13.95 -15.08
N LEU A 66 8.54 -13.21 -15.45
CA LEU A 66 9.45 -12.59 -14.48
C LEU A 66 8.76 -11.49 -13.67
N VAL A 67 7.89 -10.72 -14.32
CA VAL A 67 7.14 -9.66 -13.65
C VAL A 67 6.07 -10.22 -12.69
N SER A 68 5.44 -11.34 -13.04
CA SER A 68 4.51 -12.04 -12.14
C SER A 68 5.22 -12.57 -10.88
N THR A 69 6.40 -13.20 -11.04
CA THR A 69 7.16 -13.71 -9.88
C THR A 69 7.67 -12.57 -8.98
N LEU A 70 8.09 -11.45 -9.55
CA LEU A 70 8.46 -10.25 -8.79
C LEU A 70 7.27 -9.69 -7.99
N ASN A 71 6.07 -9.64 -8.58
CA ASN A 71 4.89 -9.15 -7.87
C ASN A 71 4.50 -10.07 -6.68
N ILE A 72 4.56 -11.38 -6.87
CA ILE A 72 4.34 -12.36 -5.79
C ILE A 72 5.41 -12.22 -4.70
N GLY A 73 6.68 -12.07 -5.09
CA GLY A 73 7.79 -11.84 -4.17
C GLY A 73 7.60 -10.57 -3.35
N ALA A 74 7.22 -9.47 -3.99
CA ALA A 74 6.93 -8.20 -3.32
C ALA A 74 5.78 -8.31 -2.33
N PHE A 75 4.70 -9.05 -2.68
CA PHE A 75 3.60 -9.30 -1.76
C PHE A 75 4.03 -10.10 -0.52
N ASN A 76 4.85 -11.13 -0.71
CA ASN A 76 5.39 -11.92 0.40
C ASN A 76 6.29 -11.09 1.33
N VAL A 77 7.15 -10.25 0.76
CA VAL A 77 7.97 -9.31 1.53
C VAL A 77 7.08 -8.32 2.29
N GLY A 78 6.03 -7.79 1.65
CA GLY A 78 5.06 -6.91 2.29
C GLY A 78 4.38 -7.57 3.50
N ASN A 79 3.93 -8.82 3.37
CA ASN A 79 3.33 -9.56 4.48
C ASN A 79 4.33 -9.82 5.62
N ALA A 80 5.57 -10.18 5.29
CA ALA A 80 6.62 -10.39 6.29
C ALA A 80 6.96 -9.08 7.03
N LEU A 81 7.11 -7.97 6.31
CA LEU A 81 7.34 -6.64 6.90
C LEU A 81 6.15 -6.20 7.75
N GLY A 82 4.91 -6.40 7.28
CA GLY A 82 3.71 -6.06 8.03
C GLY A 82 3.60 -6.85 9.34
N ALA A 83 3.86 -8.16 9.30
CA ALA A 83 3.88 -9.01 10.48
C ALA A 83 4.99 -8.59 11.47
N TRP A 84 6.19 -8.28 10.97
CA TRP A 84 7.30 -7.82 11.79
C TRP A 84 7.01 -6.46 12.44
N VAL A 85 6.52 -5.47 11.69
CA VAL A 85 6.15 -4.15 12.21
C VAL A 85 5.04 -4.27 13.24
N GLY A 86 3.93 -4.97 12.92
CA GLY A 86 2.83 -5.19 13.87
C GLY A 86 3.27 -5.94 15.12
N GLY A 87 4.10 -6.98 14.97
CA GLY A 87 4.68 -7.72 16.08
C GLY A 87 5.59 -6.84 16.96
N SER A 88 6.40 -5.96 16.34
CA SER A 88 7.26 -5.04 17.07
C SER A 88 6.48 -4.02 17.90
N VAL A 89 5.35 -3.52 17.38
CA VAL A 89 4.46 -2.59 18.10
C VAL A 89 3.94 -3.24 19.37
N ILE A 90 3.53 -4.51 19.27
CA ILE A 90 3.05 -5.29 20.41
C ILE A 90 4.21 -5.58 21.38
N ALA A 91 5.38 -5.98 20.88
CA ALA A 91 6.55 -6.30 21.69
C ALA A 91 7.07 -5.12 22.52
N HIS A 92 6.91 -3.88 22.04
CA HIS A 92 7.27 -2.66 22.78
C HIS A 92 6.18 -2.20 23.77
N GLY A 93 5.10 -2.96 23.94
CA GLY A 93 4.05 -2.66 24.92
C GLY A 93 3.06 -1.57 24.50
N LEU A 94 3.03 -1.17 23.22
CA LEU A 94 2.11 -0.13 22.72
C LEU A 94 0.65 -0.62 22.62
N GLY A 95 0.41 -1.92 22.78
CA GLY A 95 -0.92 -2.53 22.77
C GLY A 95 -1.49 -2.78 21.37
N LEU A 96 -2.59 -3.52 21.33
CA LEU A 96 -3.22 -3.97 20.08
C LEU A 96 -3.89 -2.82 19.30
N THR A 97 -4.39 -1.82 20.01
CA THR A 97 -5.05 -0.63 19.43
C THR A 97 -4.08 0.27 18.66
N SER A 98 -2.77 0.13 18.90
CA SER A 98 -1.71 0.87 18.20
C SER A 98 -1.26 0.19 16.90
N VAL A 99 -1.59 -1.08 16.68
CA VAL A 99 -1.21 -1.82 15.47
C VAL A 99 -1.84 -1.21 14.20
N PRO A 100 -3.12 -0.79 14.19
CA PRO A 100 -3.68 -0.05 13.06
C PRO A 100 -2.94 1.25 12.73
N LEU A 101 -2.39 1.95 13.74
CA LEU A 101 -1.58 3.15 13.49
C LEU A 101 -0.28 2.82 12.77
N ALA A 102 0.37 1.70 13.11
CA ALA A 102 1.56 1.26 12.38
C ALA A 102 1.23 0.92 10.92
N ALA A 103 0.09 0.26 10.66
CA ALA A 103 -0.38 0.06 9.29
C ALA A 103 -0.63 1.40 8.55
N ALA A 104 -1.21 2.40 9.24
CA ALA A 104 -1.39 3.73 8.69
C ALA A 104 -0.05 4.41 8.36
N THR A 105 0.97 4.28 9.21
CA THR A 105 2.31 4.83 8.91
C THR A 105 2.94 4.19 7.68
N LEU A 106 2.82 2.87 7.52
CA LEU A 106 3.29 2.17 6.32
C LEU A 106 2.55 2.64 5.06
N ALA A 107 1.23 2.84 5.15
CA ALA A 107 0.43 3.37 4.05
C ALA A 107 0.85 4.80 3.67
N VAL A 108 1.15 5.66 4.65
CA VAL A 108 1.68 7.01 4.41
C VAL A 108 3.06 6.97 3.75
N LEU A 109 3.96 6.09 4.20
CA LEU A 109 5.28 5.91 3.57
C LEU A 109 5.13 5.47 2.10
N ALA A 110 4.24 4.51 1.83
CA ALA A 110 3.95 4.06 0.47
C ALA A 110 3.35 5.18 -0.39
N LEU A 111 2.47 6.01 0.18
CA LEU A 111 1.92 7.19 -0.49
C LEU A 111 3.02 8.19 -0.84
N LEU A 112 3.93 8.49 0.09
CA LEU A 112 5.04 9.41 -0.16
C LEU A 112 5.96 8.90 -1.27
N ILE A 113 6.33 7.62 -1.24
CA ILE A 113 7.12 6.98 -2.29
C ILE A 113 6.38 7.10 -3.64
N THR A 114 5.09 6.79 -3.67
CA THR A 114 4.25 6.89 -4.87
C THR A 114 4.25 8.32 -5.44
N LEU A 115 4.08 9.33 -4.60
CA LEU A 115 4.11 10.73 -5.00
C LEU A 115 5.48 11.14 -5.53
N ILE A 116 6.58 10.71 -4.90
CA ILE A 116 7.94 11.01 -5.35
C ILE A 116 8.21 10.37 -6.71
N THR A 117 7.89 9.08 -6.87
CA THR A 117 8.09 8.33 -8.12
C THR A 117 7.37 9.00 -9.28
N PHE A 118 6.08 9.32 -9.14
CA PHE A 118 5.34 9.95 -10.23
C PHE A 118 5.74 11.40 -10.50
N ARG A 119 6.27 12.13 -9.50
CA ARG A 119 6.87 13.45 -9.73
C ARG A 119 8.14 13.37 -10.57
N GLN A 120 8.98 12.36 -10.33
CA GLN A 120 10.22 12.14 -11.08
C GLN A 120 9.96 11.70 -12.52
N THR A 121 8.93 10.89 -12.76
CA THR A 121 8.51 10.51 -14.14
C THR A 121 8.06 11.72 -14.97
N GLY A 122 7.63 12.81 -14.34
CA GLY A 122 7.29 14.06 -15.01
C GLY A 122 8.47 15.00 -15.29
N ASN A 123 9.70 14.67 -14.86
CA ASN A 123 10.87 15.53 -15.03
C ASN A 123 11.64 15.16 -16.33
N PRO A 124 11.67 16.04 -17.35
CA PRO A 124 12.33 15.75 -18.62
C PRO A 124 13.86 15.57 -18.54
N ASP A 125 14.50 15.99 -17.45
CA ASP A 125 15.95 15.90 -17.25
C ASP A 125 16.48 14.47 -16.95
N LEU A 126 15.58 13.48 -16.79
CA LEU A 126 15.93 12.07 -16.55
C LEU A 126 15.69 11.17 -17.78
N ALA A 127 15.50 11.76 -18.97
CA ALA A 127 15.49 10.99 -20.20
C ALA A 127 16.84 10.24 -20.33
N PRO A 128 16.85 8.91 -20.50
CA PRO A 128 18.09 8.18 -20.73
C PRO A 128 18.78 8.79 -21.96
N ALA A 129 20.05 9.18 -21.82
CA ALA A 129 20.86 9.53 -22.97
C ALA A 129 20.90 8.31 -23.90
N THR A 130 20.10 8.35 -24.96
CA THR A 130 20.08 7.34 -26.01
C THR A 130 21.41 7.43 -26.75
N HIS A 131 22.30 6.48 -26.50
CA HIS A 131 23.41 6.13 -27.39
C HIS A 131 23.13 4.80 -28.04
#